data_AF-M2TFN8-F1
#
_entry.id   AF-M2TFN8-F1
#
_cell.length_a   1.000
_cell.length_b   1.000
_cell.length_c   1.000
_cell.angle_alpha   90.00
_cell.angle_beta   90.00
_cell.angle_gamma   90.00
#
_symmetry.space_group_name_H-M   'P 1'
#
loop_
_entity.id
_entity.type
_entity.pdbx_description
1 polymer ?
#
loop_
_entity_poly.entity_id
_entity_poly.type
_entity_poly.pdbx_seq_one_letter_code
_entity_poly.pdbx_strand_id
1 'polypeptide(L)'
;MKALSYLSYVLLAYIPLAEAHPGMGDTMAEMRYLAAREKRQTSKELIGDLKTLADSKLTAIGKDIKAIILDQKSAESAVMDTSIPVGNIGSAACKADLCCHWKWLAYEMTAMFNGTSGRCNKFARQAVRLGFHDAGVWSKSSGYGGADGSILLSDEMTRADNNGLAAIADQTKKWYTKYNQYGMSMADIIQFGANVATVVCPLGPRLRTFVGRKDNSKAGPTGLLPGEKDSADKLIKLFQDKTIDAHDLVALVGAHTTSQQHFVDTTRDGDPQDSTPGIWDMAFYPQTTNNAPPRVLKFQSDINLSKDSRTSTSWAQFSDRATAQGRWNADYAKAYTRLSLLGVNNINDLKECTGVLPAERKSFVNQDQIVLDRWLQGEFDQLNNLVDDAIQLTGVISGRDAEP
;
A
#
# COMPACT_ATOMS: atom_id res chain seq x y z
N MET A 1 -13.16 80.00 -13.59
CA MET A 1 -13.53 78.93 -12.65
C MET A 1 -14.66 78.11 -13.25
N LYS A 2 -14.52 76.77 -13.29
CA LYS A 2 -15.54 75.74 -13.61
C LYS A 2 -16.05 75.73 -15.07
N ALA A 3 -16.25 74.62 -15.78
CA ALA A 3 -16.17 73.20 -15.48
C ALA A 3 -15.87 72.40 -16.77
N LEU A 4 -15.22 71.25 -16.60
CA LEU A 4 -15.06 70.19 -17.61
C LEU A 4 -16.40 69.48 -17.87
N SER A 5 -16.63 69.03 -19.11
CA SER A 5 -17.57 67.94 -19.40
C SER A 5 -16.84 66.81 -20.12
N TYR A 6 -16.77 65.69 -19.41
CA TYR A 6 -16.25 64.39 -19.81
C TYR A 6 -17.21 63.69 -20.80
N LEU A 7 -16.69 63.16 -21.91
CA LEU A 7 -17.30 62.03 -22.60
C LEU A 7 -16.57 60.76 -22.14
N SER A 8 -17.23 59.94 -21.33
CA SER A 8 -16.74 58.62 -20.94
C SER A 8 -17.34 57.56 -21.87
N TYR A 9 -16.53 56.94 -22.72
CA TYR A 9 -16.87 55.69 -23.38
C TYR A 9 -16.76 54.55 -22.35
N VAL A 10 -17.89 53.99 -21.93
CA VAL A 10 -17.92 52.75 -21.15
C VAL A 10 -17.92 51.58 -22.12
N LEU A 11 -16.77 50.91 -22.26
CA LEU A 11 -16.69 49.58 -22.84
C LEU A 11 -17.28 48.59 -21.81
N LEU A 12 -18.49 48.09 -22.05
CA LEU A 12 -19.04 46.94 -21.33
C LEU A 12 -18.32 45.68 -21.82
N ALA A 13 -17.37 45.19 -21.02
CA ALA A 13 -16.84 43.84 -21.18
C ALA A 13 -17.94 42.84 -20.82
N TYR A 14 -18.43 42.08 -21.81
CA TYR A 14 -19.24 40.89 -21.57
C TYR A 14 -18.36 39.85 -20.86
N ILE A 15 -18.51 39.72 -19.55
CA ILE A 15 -18.02 38.56 -18.81
C ILE A 15 -19.08 37.47 -18.99
N PRO A 16 -18.78 36.33 -19.63
CA PRO A 16 -19.70 35.21 -19.61
C PRO A 16 -19.76 34.69 -18.17
N LEU A 17 -20.91 34.83 -17.54
CA LEU A 17 -21.25 34.14 -16.30
C LEU A 17 -21.27 32.64 -16.62
N ALA A 18 -20.18 31.94 -16.28
CA ALA A 18 -20.18 30.49 -16.27
C ALA A 18 -21.06 30.04 -15.09
N GLU A 19 -22.26 29.56 -15.37
CA GLU A 19 -23.13 28.95 -14.36
C GLU A 19 -22.49 27.64 -13.89
N ALA A 20 -21.79 27.68 -12.75
CA ALA A 20 -21.28 26.48 -12.10
C ALA A 20 -22.41 25.75 -11.36
N HIS A 21 -23.02 24.74 -11.98
CA HIS A 21 -23.98 23.85 -11.32
C HIS A 21 -23.30 23.00 -10.22
N PRO A 22 -24.01 22.69 -9.12
CA PRO A 22 -23.51 21.74 -8.12
C PRO A 22 -23.09 20.41 -8.76
N GLY A 23 -21.88 19.93 -8.46
CA GLY A 23 -21.33 18.67 -9.00
C GLY A 23 -20.53 18.76 -10.31
N MET A 24 -20.51 19.92 -10.99
CA MET A 24 -19.62 20.09 -12.16
C MET A 24 -18.13 20.07 -11.79
N GLY A 25 -17.76 20.51 -10.57
CA GLY A 25 -16.39 20.42 -10.07
C GLY A 25 -15.90 18.98 -9.99
N ASP A 26 -16.71 18.09 -9.42
CA ASP A 26 -16.40 16.66 -9.28
C ASP A 26 -16.33 15.97 -10.64
N THR A 27 -17.25 16.32 -11.55
CA THR A 27 -17.27 15.79 -12.92
C THR A 27 -16.01 16.21 -13.69
N MET A 28 -15.58 17.47 -13.57
CA MET A 28 -14.35 17.96 -14.20
C MET A 28 -13.09 17.32 -13.60
N ALA A 29 -13.06 17.10 -12.29
CA ALA A 29 -11.95 16.42 -11.61
C ALA A 29 -11.82 14.97 -12.07
N GLU A 30 -12.95 14.26 -12.19
CA GLU A 30 -12.99 12.89 -12.70
C GLU A 30 -12.56 12.82 -14.17
N MET A 31 -13.03 13.72 -15.03
CA MET A 31 -12.59 13.77 -16.43
C MET A 31 -11.08 14.03 -16.56
N ARG A 32 -10.52 14.95 -15.75
CA ARG A 32 -9.07 15.21 -15.74
C ARG A 32 -8.29 13.99 -15.27
N TYR A 33 -8.79 13.29 -14.26
CA TYR A 33 -8.21 12.04 -13.76
C TYR A 33 -8.18 10.96 -14.86
N LEU A 34 -9.30 10.75 -15.56
CA LEU A 34 -9.41 9.78 -16.65
C LEU A 34 -8.54 10.14 -17.86
N ALA A 35 -8.48 11.41 -18.26
CA ALA A 35 -7.61 11.87 -19.36
C ALA A 35 -6.12 11.68 -19.01
N ALA A 36 -5.73 11.96 -17.77
CA ALA A 36 -4.37 11.70 -17.31
C ALA A 36 -4.05 10.20 -17.28
N ARG A 37 -5.04 9.35 -16.98
CA ARG A 37 -4.90 7.89 -16.95
C ARG A 37 -4.59 7.32 -18.34
N GLU A 38 -5.28 7.78 -19.38
CA GLU A 38 -4.99 7.37 -20.77
C GLU A 38 -3.53 7.65 -21.15
N LYS A 39 -3.01 8.84 -20.82
CA LYS A 39 -1.59 9.17 -21.04
C LYS A 39 -0.66 8.22 -20.27
N ARG A 40 -0.98 7.88 -19.02
CA ARG A 40 -0.17 6.93 -18.20
C ARG A 40 -0.17 5.52 -18.79
N GLN A 41 -1.30 5.04 -19.30
CA GLN A 41 -1.41 3.70 -19.92
C GLN A 41 -0.39 3.50 -21.04
N THR A 42 -0.21 4.51 -21.90
CA THR A 42 0.75 4.43 -23.02
C THR A 42 2.20 4.30 -22.58
N SER A 43 2.53 4.67 -21.34
CA SER A 43 3.88 4.61 -20.79
C SER A 43 4.19 3.33 -20.00
N LYS A 44 3.19 2.46 -19.78
CA LYS A 44 3.38 1.22 -19.02
C LYS A 44 4.23 0.23 -19.79
N GLU A 45 5.32 -0.22 -19.18
CA GLU A 45 6.19 -1.27 -19.74
C GLU A 45 5.68 -2.67 -19.34
N LEU A 46 6.05 -3.73 -20.08
CA LEU A 46 5.89 -5.11 -19.60
C LEU A 46 7.17 -5.56 -18.89
N ILE A 47 7.03 -6.48 -17.94
CA ILE A 47 8.12 -7.02 -17.11
C ILE A 47 8.13 -8.55 -17.17
N GLY A 48 9.24 -9.16 -16.73
CA GLY A 48 9.40 -10.61 -16.72
C GLY A 48 9.29 -11.25 -18.10
N ASP A 49 8.75 -12.47 -18.13
CA ASP A 49 8.46 -13.23 -19.35
C ASP A 49 7.36 -12.60 -20.23
N LEU A 50 6.45 -11.81 -19.66
CA LEU A 50 5.41 -11.09 -20.43
C LEU A 50 6.00 -10.08 -21.43
N LYS A 51 7.23 -9.61 -21.21
CA LYS A 51 7.92 -8.71 -22.14
C LYS A 51 8.28 -9.39 -23.46
N THR A 52 8.56 -10.69 -23.44
CA THR A 52 9.11 -11.43 -24.58
C THR A 52 8.15 -12.46 -25.16
N LEU A 53 7.17 -12.92 -24.39
CA LEU A 53 6.20 -13.90 -24.86
C LEU A 53 5.22 -13.27 -25.86
N ALA A 54 4.93 -14.02 -26.93
CA ALA A 54 3.85 -13.68 -27.86
C ALA A 54 2.48 -13.90 -27.20
N ASP A 55 1.47 -13.11 -27.57
CA ASP A 55 0.12 -13.19 -27.01
C ASP A 55 -0.55 -14.57 -27.16
N SER A 56 -0.18 -15.31 -28.22
CA SER A 56 -0.65 -16.69 -28.45
C SER A 56 -0.07 -17.71 -27.46
N LYS A 57 0.98 -17.35 -26.73
CA LYS A 57 1.63 -18.18 -25.69
C LYS A 57 1.20 -17.81 -24.27
N LEU A 58 0.41 -16.75 -24.10
CA LEU A 58 -0.05 -16.32 -22.79
C LEU A 58 -1.16 -17.25 -22.26
N THR A 59 -1.00 -17.71 -21.02
CA THR A 59 -2.07 -18.36 -20.27
C THR A 59 -3.20 -17.36 -19.97
N ALA A 60 -4.36 -17.84 -19.51
CA ALA A 60 -5.44 -16.94 -19.08
C ALA A 60 -4.97 -15.98 -17.97
N ILE A 61 -4.18 -16.49 -17.01
CA ILE A 61 -3.60 -15.68 -15.94
C ILE A 61 -2.55 -14.71 -16.48
N GLY A 62 -1.67 -15.15 -17.39
CA GLY A 62 -0.69 -14.25 -18.02
C GLY A 62 -1.35 -13.10 -18.78
N LYS A 63 -2.45 -13.35 -19.50
CA LYS A 63 -3.25 -12.31 -20.16
C LYS A 63 -3.87 -11.33 -19.17
N ASP A 64 -4.40 -11.86 -18.07
CA ASP A 64 -5.00 -11.04 -17.02
C ASP A 64 -3.97 -10.15 -16.31
N ILE A 65 -2.81 -10.70 -15.95
CA ILE A 65 -1.73 -9.93 -15.35
C ILE A 65 -1.20 -8.89 -16.33
N LYS A 66 -1.00 -9.25 -17.61
CA LYS A 66 -0.65 -8.30 -18.66
C LYS A 66 -1.64 -7.14 -18.74
N ALA A 67 -2.95 -7.42 -18.73
CA ALA A 67 -3.98 -6.40 -18.77
C ALA A 67 -3.98 -5.51 -17.52
N ILE A 68 -3.69 -6.04 -16.33
CA ILE A 68 -3.54 -5.23 -15.10
C ILE A 68 -2.31 -4.31 -15.22
N ILE A 69 -1.15 -4.86 -15.61
CA ILE A 69 0.12 -4.13 -15.76
C ILE A 69 0.00 -2.96 -16.75
N LEU A 70 -0.82 -3.13 -17.80
CA LEU A 70 -1.13 -2.11 -18.80
C LEU A 70 -2.33 -1.22 -18.41
N ASP A 71 -2.85 -1.33 -17.19
CA ASP A 71 -4.01 -0.58 -16.67
C ASP A 71 -5.31 -0.72 -17.51
N GLN A 72 -5.46 -1.89 -18.14
CA GLN A 72 -6.63 -2.29 -18.94
C GLN A 72 -7.62 -3.15 -18.15
N LYS A 73 -7.20 -3.70 -17.00
CA LYS A 73 -8.05 -4.53 -16.12
C LYS A 73 -7.85 -4.10 -14.67
N SER A 74 -8.91 -4.22 -13.86
CA SER A 74 -8.81 -3.94 -12.43
C SER A 74 -7.86 -4.91 -11.74
N ALA A 75 -7.07 -4.37 -10.82
CA ALA A 75 -6.25 -5.13 -9.88
C ALA A 75 -7.01 -5.45 -8.58
N GLU A 76 -8.24 -4.95 -8.41
CA GLU A 76 -9.12 -5.30 -7.30
C GLU A 76 -10.02 -6.49 -7.66
N SER A 77 -10.47 -7.24 -6.66
CA SER A 77 -11.43 -8.32 -6.87
C SER A 77 -12.34 -8.55 -5.67
N ALA A 78 -13.64 -8.53 -5.93
CA ALA A 78 -14.67 -8.92 -4.97
C ALA A 78 -14.88 -10.45 -4.88
N VAL A 79 -14.17 -11.24 -5.70
CA VAL A 79 -14.32 -12.71 -5.70
C VAL A 79 -13.83 -13.26 -4.36
N MET A 80 -14.71 -14.01 -3.70
CA MET A 80 -14.49 -14.61 -2.39
C MET A 80 -14.88 -16.08 -2.42
N ASP A 81 -13.99 -16.94 -1.94
CA ASP A 81 -14.31 -18.32 -1.62
C ASP A 81 -14.67 -18.42 -0.12
N THR A 82 -15.96 -18.39 0.18
CA THR A 82 -16.50 -18.47 1.55
C THR A 82 -16.65 -19.89 2.07
N SER A 83 -16.22 -20.92 1.31
CA SER A 83 -16.28 -22.31 1.77
C SER A 83 -15.31 -22.55 2.95
N ILE A 84 -15.51 -23.63 3.69
CA ILE A 84 -14.45 -24.13 4.58
C ILE A 84 -13.31 -24.75 3.73
N PRO A 85 -12.04 -24.72 4.17
CA PRO A 85 -10.98 -25.44 3.46
C PRO A 85 -11.36 -26.91 3.24
N VAL A 86 -11.18 -27.39 2.00
CA VAL A 86 -11.60 -28.74 1.56
C VAL A 86 -10.89 -29.89 2.30
N GLY A 87 -9.89 -29.57 3.12
CA GLY A 87 -9.26 -30.52 4.03
C GLY A 87 -8.22 -29.83 4.92
N ASN A 88 -7.69 -30.59 5.87
CA ASN A 88 -6.58 -30.14 6.71
C ASN A 88 -5.30 -29.93 5.89
N ILE A 89 -4.40 -29.11 6.42
CA ILE A 89 -3.06 -28.90 5.88
C ILE A 89 -2.39 -30.26 5.60
N GLY A 90 -1.89 -30.45 4.37
CA GLY A 90 -1.18 -31.66 3.95
C GLY A 90 -2.06 -32.85 3.55
N SER A 91 -3.38 -32.78 3.75
CA SER A 91 -4.31 -33.81 3.27
C SER A 91 -4.35 -33.91 1.74
N ALA A 92 -4.78 -35.07 1.22
CA ALA A 92 -4.90 -35.28 -0.23
C ALA A 92 -5.91 -34.30 -0.88
N ALA A 93 -7.03 -34.01 -0.21
CA ALA A 93 -8.01 -33.03 -0.68
C ALA A 93 -7.41 -31.63 -0.77
N CYS A 94 -6.66 -31.19 0.24
CA CYS A 94 -6.02 -29.88 0.24
C CYS A 94 -4.92 -29.76 -0.82
N LYS A 95 -4.16 -30.83 -1.08
CA LYS A 95 -3.16 -30.87 -2.16
C LYS A 95 -3.76 -30.82 -3.56
N ALA A 96 -5.00 -31.29 -3.72
CA ALA A 96 -5.72 -31.26 -5.00
C ALA A 96 -6.34 -29.89 -5.31
N ASP A 97 -6.52 -29.05 -4.29
CA ASP A 97 -7.01 -27.68 -4.42
C ASP A 97 -5.84 -26.69 -4.42
N LEU A 98 -5.73 -25.92 -5.49
CA LEU A 98 -4.64 -24.96 -5.72
C LEU A 98 -4.45 -23.97 -4.57
N CYS A 99 -5.53 -23.53 -3.94
CA CYS A 99 -5.51 -22.44 -2.96
C CYS A 99 -5.83 -22.89 -1.54
N CYS A 100 -5.99 -24.19 -1.27
CA CYS A 100 -6.35 -24.68 0.06
C CYS A 100 -5.30 -24.33 1.13
N HIS A 101 -4.01 -24.56 0.87
CA HIS A 101 -2.97 -24.16 1.83
C HIS A 101 -2.87 -22.64 2.01
N TRP A 102 -3.10 -21.88 0.93
CA TRP A 102 -3.19 -20.42 0.98
C TRP A 102 -4.37 -19.95 1.84
N LYS A 103 -5.49 -20.67 1.85
CA LYS A 103 -6.64 -20.38 2.70
C LYS A 103 -6.34 -20.57 4.19
N TRP A 104 -5.64 -21.65 4.54
CA TRP A 104 -5.15 -21.85 5.91
C TRP A 104 -4.19 -20.74 6.35
N LEU A 105 -3.25 -20.37 5.48
CA LEU A 105 -2.34 -19.26 5.77
C LEU A 105 -3.07 -17.93 5.90
N ALA A 106 -4.09 -17.67 5.07
CA ALA A 106 -4.90 -16.46 5.15
C ALA A 106 -5.63 -16.33 6.50
N TYR A 107 -6.15 -17.44 7.06
CA TYR A 107 -6.75 -17.44 8.38
C TYR A 107 -5.72 -17.13 9.48
N GLU A 108 -4.53 -17.74 9.43
CA GLU A 108 -3.46 -17.47 10.37
C GLU A 108 -2.98 -16.01 10.32
N MET A 109 -2.76 -15.49 9.11
CA MET A 109 -2.38 -14.11 8.89
C MET A 109 -3.46 -13.14 9.34
N THR A 110 -4.74 -13.40 9.03
CA THR A 110 -5.87 -12.56 9.46
C THR A 110 -5.94 -12.48 10.98
N ALA A 111 -5.81 -13.63 11.67
CA ALA A 111 -5.79 -13.68 13.13
C ALA A 111 -4.57 -12.94 13.71
N MET A 112 -3.40 -13.05 13.07
CA MET A 112 -2.18 -12.38 13.50
C MET A 112 -2.23 -10.86 13.27
N PHE A 113 -2.86 -10.40 12.19
CA PHE A 113 -2.81 -9.00 11.74
C PHE A 113 -3.90 -8.11 12.35
N ASN A 114 -4.99 -8.70 12.84
CA ASN A 114 -6.11 -7.95 13.42
C ASN A 114 -5.86 -7.64 14.89
N GLY A 115 -5.88 -6.36 15.26
CA GLY A 115 -5.81 -5.91 16.65
C GLY A 115 -7.17 -6.02 17.35
N THR A 116 -7.18 -6.00 18.68
CA THR A 116 -8.44 -6.06 19.46
C THR A 116 -9.27 -4.77 19.34
N SER A 117 -8.66 -3.66 18.92
CA SER A 117 -9.38 -2.42 18.55
C SER A 117 -10.11 -2.52 17.21
N GLY A 118 -9.89 -3.61 16.47
CA GLY A 118 -10.32 -3.75 15.09
C GLY A 118 -9.45 -2.98 14.10
N ARG A 119 -8.44 -2.21 14.49
CA ARG A 119 -7.40 -1.70 13.57
C ARG A 119 -6.41 -2.82 13.23
N CYS A 120 -5.66 -2.68 12.13
CA CYS A 120 -4.57 -3.61 11.87
C CYS A 120 -3.34 -3.27 12.73
N ASN A 121 -2.68 -4.30 13.24
CA ASN A 121 -1.56 -4.15 14.18
C ASN A 121 -0.19 -4.02 13.48
N LYS A 122 0.88 -3.96 14.27
CA LYS A 122 2.25 -3.84 13.78
C LYS A 122 2.67 -4.93 12.80
N PHE A 123 2.23 -6.17 12.98
CA PHE A 123 2.57 -7.26 12.06
C PHE A 123 1.96 -7.03 10.68
N ALA A 124 0.73 -6.52 10.61
CA ALA A 124 0.10 -6.15 9.34
C ALA A 124 0.88 -5.04 8.64
N ARG A 125 1.18 -3.95 9.36
CA ARG A 125 1.93 -2.80 8.82
C ARG A 125 3.33 -3.22 8.33
N GLN A 126 4.03 -4.01 9.13
CA GLN A 126 5.34 -4.55 8.76
C GLN A 126 5.26 -5.54 7.60
N ALA A 127 4.17 -6.31 7.43
CA ALA A 127 3.99 -7.21 6.28
C ALA A 127 3.83 -6.45 4.96
N VAL A 128 3.09 -5.33 4.97
CA VAL A 128 3.02 -4.41 3.81
C VAL A 128 4.41 -3.90 3.46
N ARG A 129 5.17 -3.43 4.47
CA ARG A 129 6.55 -2.97 4.27
C ARG A 129 7.48 -4.10 3.80
N LEU A 130 7.37 -5.31 4.35
CA LEU A 130 8.18 -6.46 3.96
C LEU A 130 7.97 -6.81 2.48
N GLY A 131 6.73 -6.78 2.01
CA GLY A 131 6.39 -6.96 0.60
C GLY A 131 7.09 -5.95 -0.31
N PHE A 132 7.14 -4.67 0.10
CA PHE A 132 7.90 -3.64 -0.60
C PHE A 132 9.42 -3.85 -0.52
N HIS A 133 9.98 -4.18 0.64
CA HIS A 133 11.43 -4.31 0.80
C HIS A 133 12.01 -5.51 0.05
N ASP A 134 11.25 -6.61 -0.06
CA ASP A 134 11.61 -7.75 -0.94
C ASP A 134 11.55 -7.32 -2.41
N ALA A 135 10.37 -6.86 -2.87
CA ALA A 135 10.16 -6.50 -4.28
C ALA A 135 11.01 -5.31 -4.76
N GLY A 136 11.34 -4.40 -3.85
CA GLY A 136 11.96 -3.12 -4.12
C GLY A 136 13.43 -3.22 -4.52
N VAL A 137 14.11 -4.33 -4.24
CA VAL A 137 15.52 -4.54 -4.63
C VAL A 137 15.66 -5.06 -6.07
N TRP A 138 14.95 -4.45 -7.01
CA TRP A 138 15.05 -4.73 -8.45
C TRP A 138 15.15 -3.44 -9.27
N SER A 139 15.77 -3.52 -10.45
CA SER A 139 15.73 -2.47 -11.47
C SER A 139 15.87 -3.08 -12.87
N LYS A 140 15.55 -2.30 -13.90
CA LYS A 140 15.78 -2.67 -15.31
C LYS A 140 17.22 -3.12 -15.62
N SER A 141 18.20 -2.70 -14.81
CA SER A 141 19.63 -3.01 -14.99
C SER A 141 20.20 -4.05 -14.01
N SER A 142 19.46 -4.48 -12.97
CA SER A 142 20.05 -5.36 -11.93
C SER A 142 20.25 -6.80 -12.39
N GLY A 143 19.40 -7.30 -13.30
CA GLY A 143 19.42 -8.70 -13.78
C GLY A 143 18.97 -9.75 -12.75
N TYR A 144 18.81 -9.39 -11.47
CA TYR A 144 18.29 -10.22 -10.37
C TYR A 144 17.68 -9.34 -9.26
N GLY A 145 17.14 -9.99 -8.22
CA GLY A 145 16.38 -9.36 -7.13
C GLY A 145 14.91 -9.16 -7.48
N GLY A 146 14.14 -8.57 -6.57
CA GLY A 146 12.70 -8.33 -6.74
C GLY A 146 11.87 -9.22 -5.81
N ALA A 147 10.63 -9.52 -6.19
CA ALA A 147 9.74 -10.35 -5.40
C ALA A 147 10.14 -11.83 -5.51
N ASP A 148 11.28 -12.18 -4.90
CA ASP A 148 11.92 -13.50 -4.98
C ASP A 148 12.26 -14.09 -3.60
N GLY A 149 11.83 -13.44 -2.52
CA GLY A 149 12.01 -13.90 -1.15
C GLY A 149 13.44 -13.76 -0.61
N SER A 150 14.34 -13.17 -1.41
CA SER A 150 15.76 -13.00 -1.06
C SER A 150 15.95 -12.29 0.27
N ILE A 151 15.05 -11.36 0.63
CA ILE A 151 15.17 -10.62 1.89
C ILE A 151 15.20 -11.53 3.13
N LEU A 152 14.49 -12.67 3.10
CA LEU A 152 14.43 -13.64 4.21
C LEU A 152 15.20 -14.94 3.95
N LEU A 153 15.63 -15.17 2.72
CA LEU A 153 16.43 -16.32 2.30
C LEU A 153 17.95 -16.04 2.26
N SER A 154 18.34 -14.82 2.59
CA SER A 154 19.73 -14.35 2.57
C SER A 154 20.07 -13.52 3.83
N ASP A 155 21.17 -12.76 3.79
CA ASP A 155 21.65 -11.89 4.86
C ASP A 155 21.09 -10.46 4.82
N GLU A 156 20.13 -10.17 3.94
CA GLU A 156 19.57 -8.82 3.75
C GLU A 156 18.96 -8.21 5.00
N MET A 157 18.44 -9.01 5.93
CA MET A 157 17.91 -8.53 7.21
C MET A 157 18.97 -7.89 8.12
N THR A 158 20.27 -8.04 7.80
CA THR A 158 21.37 -7.36 8.52
C THR A 158 21.60 -5.93 8.03
N ARG A 159 20.99 -5.53 6.90
CA ARG A 159 21.16 -4.21 6.31
C ARG A 159 20.30 -3.17 7.02
N ALA A 160 20.83 -1.96 7.16
CA ALA A 160 20.17 -0.89 7.91
C ALA A 160 18.85 -0.41 7.28
N ASP A 161 18.70 -0.52 5.96
CA ASP A 161 17.45 -0.22 5.24
C ASP A 161 16.31 -1.18 5.61
N ASN A 162 16.61 -2.36 6.16
CA ASN A 162 15.63 -3.35 6.62
C ASN A 162 15.36 -3.30 8.15
N ASN A 163 15.93 -2.32 8.87
CA ASN A 163 15.68 -2.13 10.29
C ASN A 163 14.17 -2.01 10.59
N GLY A 164 13.71 -2.67 11.64
CA GLY A 164 12.30 -2.69 12.05
C GLY A 164 11.43 -3.76 11.39
N LEU A 165 11.97 -4.58 10.47
CA LEU A 165 11.26 -5.72 9.89
C LEU A 165 11.48 -7.04 10.66
N ALA A 166 12.26 -7.04 11.75
CA ALA A 166 12.67 -8.25 12.45
C ALA A 166 11.48 -9.10 12.95
N ALA A 167 10.47 -8.47 13.57
CA ALA A 167 9.34 -9.19 14.15
C ALA A 167 8.50 -9.90 13.06
N ILE A 168 8.15 -9.20 11.98
CA ILE A 168 7.45 -9.83 10.86
C ILE A 168 8.32 -10.86 10.13
N ALA A 169 9.63 -10.61 9.98
CA ALA A 169 10.55 -11.54 9.34
C ALA A 169 10.58 -12.88 10.07
N ASP A 170 10.67 -12.87 11.40
CA ASP A 170 10.63 -14.08 12.23
C ASP A 170 9.30 -14.81 12.09
N GLN A 171 8.19 -14.08 12.08
CA GLN A 171 6.86 -14.68 11.91
C GLN A 171 6.68 -15.27 10.50
N THR A 172 7.14 -14.58 9.45
CA THR A 172 7.09 -15.07 8.07
C THR A 172 7.97 -16.32 7.89
N LYS A 173 9.14 -16.40 8.54
CA LYS A 173 9.97 -17.61 8.55
C LYS A 173 9.27 -18.81 9.22
N LYS A 174 8.46 -18.59 10.27
CA LYS A 174 7.63 -19.65 10.88
C LYS A 174 6.56 -20.15 9.90
N TRP A 175 5.87 -19.25 9.20
CA TRP A 175 4.94 -19.64 8.15
C TRP A 175 5.65 -20.40 7.02
N TYR A 176 6.79 -19.92 6.55
CA TYR A 176 7.58 -20.61 5.54
C TYR A 176 7.97 -22.03 5.99
N THR A 177 8.46 -22.19 7.22
CA THR A 177 8.83 -23.51 7.78
C THR A 177 7.63 -24.47 7.82
N LYS A 178 6.43 -23.94 8.10
CA LYS A 178 5.19 -24.73 8.13
C LYS A 178 4.72 -25.12 6.73
N TYR A 179 4.78 -24.20 5.77
CA TYR A 179 4.08 -24.29 4.49
C TYR A 179 4.96 -24.65 3.28
N ASN A 180 6.29 -24.48 3.36
CA ASN A 180 7.21 -24.71 2.22
C ASN A 180 7.18 -26.14 1.69
N GLN A 181 6.98 -27.13 2.57
CA GLN A 181 6.83 -28.54 2.23
C GLN A 181 5.62 -28.82 1.30
N TYR A 182 4.71 -27.85 1.14
CA TYR A 182 3.56 -27.91 0.24
C TYR A 182 3.74 -27.06 -1.02
N GLY A 183 4.96 -26.58 -1.30
CA GLY A 183 5.28 -25.82 -2.52
C GLY A 183 5.01 -24.32 -2.41
N MET A 184 4.78 -23.79 -1.21
CA MET A 184 4.62 -22.35 -0.97
C MET A 184 6.00 -21.70 -0.80
N SER A 185 6.39 -20.88 -1.77
CA SER A 185 7.67 -20.17 -1.78
C SER A 185 7.69 -19.06 -0.72
N MET A 186 8.87 -18.68 -0.23
CA MET A 186 9.06 -17.52 0.65
C MET A 186 8.58 -16.26 -0.07
N ALA A 187 8.94 -16.12 -1.35
CA ALA A 187 8.52 -15.02 -2.21
C ALA A 187 7.00 -14.84 -2.22
N ASP A 188 6.25 -15.93 -2.39
CA ASP A 188 4.79 -15.87 -2.38
C ASP A 188 4.23 -15.63 -0.98
N ILE A 189 4.80 -16.21 0.08
CA ILE A 189 4.32 -15.95 1.46
C ILE A 189 4.47 -14.46 1.81
N ILE A 190 5.56 -13.82 1.41
CA ILE A 190 5.78 -12.38 1.63
C ILE A 190 4.73 -11.55 0.88
N GLN A 191 4.56 -11.77 -0.42
CA GLN A 191 3.64 -10.96 -1.23
C GLN A 191 2.17 -11.25 -0.90
N PHE A 192 1.83 -12.51 -0.59
CA PHE A 192 0.52 -12.88 -0.07
C PHE A 192 0.24 -12.22 1.28
N GLY A 193 1.23 -12.20 2.18
CA GLY A 193 1.14 -11.53 3.48
C GLY A 193 0.87 -10.04 3.37
N ALA A 194 1.53 -9.33 2.46
CA ALA A 194 1.28 -7.91 2.21
C ALA A 194 -0.15 -7.65 1.70
N ASN A 195 -0.68 -8.50 0.81
CA ASN A 195 -2.07 -8.38 0.33
C ASN A 195 -3.08 -8.69 1.45
N VAL A 196 -2.87 -9.75 2.24
CA VAL A 196 -3.72 -10.04 3.41
C VAL A 196 -3.68 -8.90 4.41
N ALA A 197 -2.50 -8.35 4.71
CA ALA A 197 -2.36 -7.22 5.62
C ALA A 197 -3.11 -5.98 5.15
N THR A 198 -3.02 -5.65 3.85
CA THR A 198 -3.77 -4.55 3.23
C THR A 198 -5.27 -4.74 3.49
N VAL A 199 -5.83 -5.92 3.20
CA VAL A 199 -7.27 -6.19 3.38
C VAL A 199 -7.70 -6.20 4.85
N VAL A 200 -6.82 -6.68 5.73
CA VAL A 200 -7.08 -6.70 7.18
C VAL A 200 -7.14 -5.29 7.73
N CYS A 201 -6.34 -4.34 7.25
CA CYS A 201 -6.50 -2.95 7.63
C CYS A 201 -7.89 -2.45 7.18
N PRO A 202 -8.70 -1.84 8.08
CA PRO A 202 -10.01 -1.35 7.69
C PRO A 202 -9.90 -0.36 6.53
N LEU A 203 -10.88 -0.40 5.61
CA LEU A 203 -10.92 0.32 4.32
C LEU A 203 -9.94 -0.18 3.24
N GLY A 204 -9.10 -1.16 3.56
CA GLY A 204 -8.16 -1.76 2.63
C GLY A 204 -8.84 -2.61 1.54
N PRO A 205 -8.43 -2.49 0.27
CA PRO A 205 -9.05 -3.20 -0.83
C PRO A 205 -8.57 -4.65 -0.93
N ARG A 206 -9.37 -5.51 -1.55
CA ARG A 206 -8.93 -6.85 -2.00
C ARG A 206 -8.16 -6.79 -3.31
N LEU A 207 -6.84 -6.96 -3.24
CA LEU A 207 -5.97 -7.04 -4.41
C LEU A 207 -5.98 -8.43 -5.02
N ARG A 208 -5.97 -8.50 -6.35
CA ARG A 208 -5.74 -9.74 -7.09
C ARG A 208 -4.37 -10.30 -6.70
N THR A 209 -4.38 -11.52 -6.19
CA THR A 209 -3.23 -12.16 -5.56
C THR A 209 -2.79 -13.36 -6.35
N PHE A 210 -1.57 -13.28 -6.85
CA PHE A 210 -0.95 -14.31 -7.67
C PHE A 210 0.13 -15.03 -6.88
N VAL A 211 0.23 -16.35 -7.08
CA VAL A 211 1.19 -17.25 -6.43
C VAL A 211 1.89 -18.13 -7.47
N GLY A 212 3.04 -18.69 -7.11
CA GLY A 212 3.91 -19.47 -8.00
C GLY A 212 5.25 -18.80 -8.29
N ARG A 213 5.67 -17.80 -7.50
CA ARG A 213 7.02 -17.21 -7.59
C ARG A 213 8.08 -18.25 -7.23
N LYS A 214 9.27 -18.07 -7.79
CA LYS A 214 10.43 -18.90 -7.47
C LYS A 214 11.28 -18.22 -6.42
N ASP A 215 11.62 -18.97 -5.37
CA ASP A 215 12.54 -18.52 -4.34
C ASP A 215 13.95 -18.31 -4.92
N ASN A 216 14.64 -17.28 -4.41
CA ASN A 216 16.03 -16.99 -4.71
C ASN A 216 16.76 -16.59 -3.43
N SER A 217 17.77 -17.35 -3.03
CA SER A 217 18.58 -17.06 -1.84
C SER A 217 19.74 -16.10 -2.09
N LYS A 218 19.89 -15.59 -3.31
CA LYS A 218 20.87 -14.55 -3.62
C LYS A 218 20.34 -13.21 -3.10
N ALA A 219 21.04 -12.63 -2.13
CA ALA A 219 20.73 -11.31 -1.60
C ALA A 219 20.55 -10.27 -2.71
N GLY A 220 19.46 -9.52 -2.67
CA GLY A 220 19.13 -8.45 -3.60
C GLY A 220 20.22 -7.38 -3.69
N PRO A 221 20.35 -6.65 -4.82
CA PRO A 221 21.29 -5.54 -4.96
C PRO A 221 21.01 -4.43 -3.93
N THR A 222 22.09 -3.82 -3.43
CA THR A 222 22.01 -2.68 -2.50
C THR A 222 21.70 -1.37 -3.22
N GLY A 223 21.26 -0.35 -2.47
CA GLY A 223 21.03 1.00 -3.01
C GLY A 223 19.78 1.15 -3.89
N LEU A 224 18.90 0.13 -3.90
CA LEU A 224 17.67 0.11 -4.68
C LEU A 224 16.40 0.43 -3.88
N LEU A 225 16.52 0.61 -2.56
CA LEU A 225 15.44 1.06 -1.67
C LEU A 225 15.53 2.58 -1.42
N PRO A 226 14.39 3.27 -1.30
CA PRO A 226 14.34 4.70 -1.01
C PRO A 226 14.70 4.99 0.45
N GLY A 227 15.35 6.13 0.70
CA GLY A 227 15.55 6.69 2.04
C GLY A 227 14.47 7.69 2.43
N GLU A 228 14.24 7.85 3.74
CA GLU A 228 13.24 8.73 4.34
C GLU A 228 13.51 10.24 4.15
N LYS A 229 14.71 10.57 3.65
CA LYS A 229 15.16 11.94 3.35
C LYS A 229 15.47 12.17 1.87
N ASP A 230 15.21 11.19 1.01
CA ASP A 230 15.54 11.31 -0.40
C ASP A 230 14.74 12.42 -1.10
N SER A 231 15.36 13.03 -2.12
CA SER A 231 14.70 14.03 -2.95
C SER A 231 13.65 13.39 -3.85
N ALA A 232 12.64 14.18 -4.26
CA ALA A 232 11.64 13.71 -5.23
C ALA A 232 12.29 13.23 -6.54
N ASP A 233 13.34 13.89 -7.03
CA ASP A 233 14.11 13.45 -8.20
C ASP A 233 14.68 12.04 -8.04
N LYS A 234 15.33 11.77 -6.90
CA LYS A 234 15.91 10.46 -6.63
C LYS A 234 14.83 9.40 -6.55
N LEU A 235 13.74 9.66 -5.83
CA LEU A 235 12.62 8.73 -5.66
C LEU A 235 11.93 8.43 -6.99
N ILE A 236 11.60 9.46 -7.77
CA ILE A 236 10.95 9.28 -9.07
C ILE A 236 11.86 8.49 -10.01
N LYS A 237 13.16 8.80 -10.07
CA LYS A 237 14.12 8.03 -10.89
C LYS A 237 14.20 6.56 -10.44
N LEU A 238 14.31 6.33 -9.13
CA LEU A 238 14.40 4.99 -8.53
C LEU A 238 13.21 4.11 -8.94
N PHE A 239 12.00 4.66 -8.91
CA PHE A 239 10.79 3.94 -9.28
C PHE A 239 10.57 3.83 -10.79
N GLN A 240 10.98 4.84 -11.58
CA GLN A 240 11.00 4.74 -13.04
C GLN A 240 11.94 3.62 -13.53
N ASP A 241 13.08 3.42 -12.86
CA ASP A 241 13.99 2.30 -13.11
C ASP A 241 13.38 0.94 -12.69
N LYS A 242 12.28 0.96 -11.93
CA LYS A 242 11.40 -0.19 -11.62
C LYS A 242 10.17 -0.25 -12.52
N THR A 243 10.09 0.57 -13.57
CA THR A 243 8.94 0.71 -14.47
C THR A 243 7.67 1.24 -13.80
N ILE A 244 7.79 1.88 -12.63
CA ILE A 244 6.69 2.49 -11.88
C ILE A 244 6.74 4.00 -12.12
N ASP A 245 5.65 4.59 -12.59
CA ASP A 245 5.61 6.03 -12.86
C ASP A 245 5.35 6.86 -11.60
N ALA A 246 5.41 8.19 -11.73
CA ALA A 246 5.28 9.12 -10.61
C ALA A 246 3.91 9.04 -9.91
N HIS A 247 2.83 8.75 -10.64
CA HIS A 247 1.50 8.62 -10.05
C HIS A 247 1.36 7.30 -9.28
N ASP A 248 1.83 6.19 -9.86
CA ASP A 248 1.87 4.90 -9.18
C ASP A 248 2.78 4.94 -7.94
N LEU A 249 3.90 5.67 -7.99
CA LEU A 249 4.76 5.92 -6.83
C LEU A 249 3.97 6.62 -5.72
N VAL A 250 3.25 7.70 -6.03
CA VAL A 250 2.42 8.39 -5.04
C VAL A 250 1.35 7.45 -4.47
N ALA A 251 0.71 6.63 -5.30
CA ALA A 251 -0.27 5.65 -4.84
C ALA A 251 0.34 4.63 -3.86
N LEU A 252 1.54 4.12 -4.14
CA LEU A 252 2.28 3.21 -3.25
C LEU A 252 2.68 3.86 -1.93
N VAL A 253 3.18 5.10 -1.96
CA VAL A 253 3.55 5.86 -0.75
C VAL A 253 2.36 6.07 0.18
N GLY A 254 1.13 6.08 -0.36
CA GLY A 254 -0.10 6.08 0.44
C GLY A 254 -0.16 4.99 1.51
N ALA A 255 0.54 3.86 1.36
CA ALA A 255 0.63 2.81 2.37
C ALA A 255 1.16 3.30 3.73
N HIS A 256 1.82 4.46 3.77
CA HIS A 256 2.22 5.14 5.00
C HIS A 256 1.04 5.54 5.91
N THR A 257 -0.22 5.51 5.43
CA THR A 257 -1.40 5.64 6.31
C THR A 257 -1.46 4.53 7.38
N THR A 258 -0.94 3.35 7.05
CA THR A 258 -0.76 2.25 8.01
C THR A 258 0.71 2.10 8.37
N SER A 259 1.29 3.12 8.99
CA SER A 259 2.71 3.12 9.40
C SER A 259 2.95 3.74 10.78
N GLN A 260 3.96 3.20 11.47
CA GLN A 260 4.59 3.76 12.67
C GLN A 260 6.11 3.62 12.55
N GLN A 261 6.84 4.64 12.96
CA GLN A 261 8.29 4.69 12.83
C GLN A 261 8.99 4.34 14.15
N HIS A 262 10.10 3.63 14.07
CA HIS A 262 10.88 3.21 15.26
C HIS A 262 12.37 3.54 15.18
N PHE A 263 12.85 3.95 14.00
CA PHE A 263 14.29 4.09 13.72
C PHE A 263 14.66 5.41 13.05
N VAL A 264 13.68 6.19 12.56
CA VAL A 264 13.94 7.46 11.87
C VAL A 264 14.23 8.56 12.89
N ASP A 265 13.40 8.63 13.93
CA ASP A 265 13.62 9.46 15.10
C ASP A 265 13.34 8.62 16.35
N THR A 266 14.40 8.10 16.97
CA THR A 266 14.30 7.23 18.16
C THR A 266 13.78 7.97 19.39
N THR A 267 13.74 9.31 19.39
CA THR A 267 13.12 10.09 20.49
C THR A 267 11.60 10.13 20.37
N ARG A 268 11.07 9.75 19.20
CA ARG A 268 9.65 9.72 18.85
C ARG A 268 9.20 8.29 18.49
N ASP A 269 9.81 7.29 19.12
CA ASP A 269 9.54 5.88 18.85
C ASP A 269 8.04 5.53 18.92
N GLY A 270 7.53 4.89 17.87
CA GLY A 270 6.13 4.54 17.70
C GLY A 270 5.25 5.64 17.10
N ASP A 271 5.79 6.83 16.80
CA ASP A 271 4.99 7.89 16.18
C ASP A 271 4.54 7.52 14.74
N PRO A 272 3.27 7.74 14.38
CA PRO A 272 2.70 7.35 13.10
C PRO A 272 2.94 8.39 11.99
N GLN A 273 2.71 8.00 10.74
CA GLN A 273 2.76 8.91 9.59
C GLN A 273 1.43 9.65 9.33
N ASP A 274 0.35 9.26 10.03
CA ASP A 274 -0.92 9.98 10.08
C ASP A 274 -1.65 9.75 11.42
N SER A 275 -2.83 10.34 11.58
CA SER A 275 -3.64 10.26 12.80
C SER A 275 -4.41 8.95 13.00
N THR A 276 -4.34 8.02 12.06
CA THR A 276 -5.19 6.82 12.02
C THR A 276 -4.34 5.56 11.82
N PRO A 277 -3.28 5.35 12.64
CA PRO A 277 -2.40 4.20 12.47
C PRO A 277 -3.20 2.91 12.54
N GLY A 278 -3.06 2.10 11.49
CA GLY A 278 -3.74 0.82 11.35
C GLY A 278 -5.13 0.90 10.69
N ILE A 279 -5.47 2.02 10.05
CA ILE A 279 -6.61 2.19 9.13
C ILE A 279 -6.05 2.53 7.74
N TRP A 280 -6.53 1.84 6.70
CA TRP A 280 -6.10 2.06 5.32
C TRP A 280 -6.89 3.20 4.69
N ASP A 281 -6.67 4.43 5.15
CA ASP A 281 -7.47 5.59 4.76
C ASP A 281 -6.66 6.71 4.07
N MET A 282 -7.33 7.83 3.79
CA MET A 282 -6.73 8.97 3.10
C MET A 282 -6.13 10.02 4.05
N ALA A 283 -5.97 9.76 5.35
CA ALA A 283 -5.51 10.78 6.31
C ALA A 283 -4.05 11.21 6.07
N PHE A 284 -3.21 10.28 5.60
CA PHE A 284 -1.79 10.52 5.28
C PHE A 284 -1.52 11.71 4.33
N TYR A 285 -2.19 11.75 3.18
CA TYR A 285 -1.93 12.77 2.16
C TYR A 285 -2.17 14.21 2.64
N PRO A 286 -3.36 14.58 3.17
CA PRO A 286 -3.61 15.93 3.63
C PRO A 286 -2.80 16.26 4.90
N GLN A 287 -2.50 15.29 5.76
CA GLN A 287 -1.71 15.55 6.97
C GLN A 287 -0.22 15.73 6.69
N THR A 288 0.30 15.14 5.61
CA THR A 288 1.66 15.43 5.15
C THR A 288 1.79 16.89 4.73
N THR A 289 0.83 17.43 3.98
CA THR A 289 0.89 18.81 3.45
C THR A 289 0.39 19.89 4.40
N ASN A 290 -0.48 19.54 5.36
CA ASN A 290 -1.14 20.49 6.26
C ASN A 290 -0.79 20.22 7.74
N ASN A 291 -1.56 20.80 8.66
CA ASN A 291 -1.42 20.52 10.08
C ASN A 291 -1.79 19.06 10.38
N ALA A 292 -1.06 18.47 11.32
CA ALA A 292 -1.29 17.13 11.84
C ALA A 292 -1.10 17.15 13.37
N PRO A 293 -1.66 16.18 14.10
CA PRO A 293 -1.39 16.04 15.53
C PRO A 293 0.10 15.96 15.85
N PRO A 294 0.54 16.40 17.06
CA PRO A 294 1.94 16.39 17.48
C PRO A 294 2.68 15.07 17.24
N ARG A 295 2.05 13.92 17.49
CA ARG A 295 2.64 12.59 17.26
C ARG A 295 2.80 12.22 15.79
N VAL A 296 2.14 12.90 14.85
CA VAL A 296 2.32 12.59 13.44
C VAL A 296 3.72 13.02 13.00
N LEU A 297 4.55 12.05 12.64
CA LEU A 297 5.90 12.26 12.11
C LEU A 297 5.86 12.17 10.59
N LYS A 298 6.30 13.25 9.93
CA LYS A 298 6.39 13.34 8.48
C LYS A 298 7.79 12.98 8.01
N PHE A 299 7.91 12.03 7.09
CA PHE A 299 9.18 11.80 6.42
C PHE A 299 9.47 12.93 5.43
N GLN A 300 10.74 13.30 5.30
CA GLN A 300 11.15 14.37 4.40
C GLN A 300 10.95 13.96 2.93
N SER A 301 11.11 12.67 2.60
CA SER A 301 10.77 12.09 1.30
C SER A 301 9.32 12.35 0.91
N ASP A 302 8.39 12.17 1.85
CA ASP A 302 6.95 12.32 1.62
C ASP A 302 6.60 13.80 1.39
N ILE A 303 7.19 14.69 2.19
CA ILE A 303 7.09 16.14 1.99
C ILE A 303 7.63 16.53 0.61
N ASN A 304 8.77 15.99 0.19
CA ASN A 304 9.37 16.28 -1.10
C ASN A 304 8.45 15.85 -2.26
N LEU A 305 7.90 14.64 -2.21
CA LEU A 305 6.94 14.15 -3.21
C LEU A 305 5.64 14.96 -3.22
N SER A 306 5.16 15.44 -2.07
CA SER A 306 3.94 16.25 -2.00
C SER A 306 4.06 17.61 -2.72
N LYS A 307 5.28 18.14 -2.84
CA LYS A 307 5.57 19.47 -3.40
C LYS A 307 6.07 19.42 -4.85
N ASP A 308 6.61 18.29 -5.29
CA ASP A 308 7.20 18.18 -6.62
C ASP A 308 6.14 18.29 -7.75
N SER A 309 6.46 19.01 -8.82
CA SER A 309 5.53 19.25 -9.93
C SER A 309 5.05 17.97 -10.63
N ARG A 310 5.82 16.87 -10.59
CA ARG A 310 5.48 15.59 -11.23
C ARG A 310 4.52 14.74 -10.40
N THR A 311 4.43 14.98 -9.09
CA THR A 311 3.70 14.14 -8.12
C THR A 311 2.62 14.90 -7.36
N SER A 312 2.75 16.20 -7.18
CA SER A 312 1.84 17.05 -6.39
C SER A 312 0.40 17.02 -6.88
N THR A 313 0.15 16.84 -8.19
CA THR A 313 -1.22 16.67 -8.71
C THR A 313 -1.85 15.38 -8.21
N SER A 314 -1.13 14.25 -8.25
CA SER A 314 -1.62 12.98 -7.70
C SER A 314 -1.75 13.04 -6.18
N TRP A 315 -0.81 13.72 -5.51
CA TRP A 315 -0.90 13.96 -4.07
C TRP A 315 -2.19 14.71 -3.71
N ALA A 316 -2.48 15.81 -4.40
CA ALA A 316 -3.69 16.60 -4.18
C ALA A 316 -4.98 15.81 -4.48
N GLN A 317 -4.98 14.96 -5.51
CA GLN A 317 -6.11 14.07 -5.81
C GLN A 317 -6.39 13.10 -4.66
N PHE A 318 -5.36 12.59 -4.01
CA PHE A 318 -5.50 11.69 -2.87
C PHE A 318 -5.74 12.43 -1.54
N SER A 319 -5.51 13.74 -1.47
CA SER A 319 -5.83 14.54 -0.28
C SER A 319 -7.33 14.73 -0.02
N ASP A 320 -8.21 14.47 -1.00
CA ASP A 320 -9.67 14.56 -0.81
C ASP A 320 -10.24 13.30 -0.13
N ARG A 321 -10.35 13.35 1.19
CA ARG A 321 -10.86 12.23 2.00
C ARG A 321 -12.30 11.82 1.69
N ALA A 322 -13.11 12.69 1.10
CA ALA A 322 -14.51 12.38 0.83
C ALA A 322 -14.66 11.46 -0.39
N THR A 323 -13.77 11.58 -1.38
CA THR A 323 -13.95 10.92 -2.67
C THR A 323 -12.75 10.08 -3.12
N ALA A 324 -11.57 10.25 -2.52
CA ALA A 324 -10.35 9.63 -3.02
C ALA A 324 -10.16 8.16 -2.63
N GLN A 325 -10.80 7.66 -1.58
CA GLN A 325 -10.56 6.29 -1.07
C GLN A 325 -10.67 5.22 -2.16
N GLY A 326 -11.76 5.23 -2.93
CA GLY A 326 -11.97 4.23 -3.98
C GLY A 326 -10.95 4.33 -5.11
N ARG A 327 -10.59 5.57 -5.51
CA ARG A 327 -9.56 5.79 -6.55
C ARG A 327 -8.18 5.37 -6.06
N TRP A 328 -7.80 5.75 -4.84
CA TRP A 328 -6.52 5.34 -4.26
C TRP A 328 -6.43 3.84 -4.09
N ASN A 329 -7.49 3.17 -3.62
CA ASN A 329 -7.54 1.71 -3.53
C ASN A 329 -7.29 1.05 -4.90
N ALA A 330 -7.95 1.54 -5.95
CA ALA A 330 -7.76 1.04 -7.31
C ALA A 330 -6.34 1.27 -7.85
N ASP A 331 -5.77 2.46 -7.61
CA ASP A 331 -4.43 2.81 -8.09
C ASP A 331 -3.33 2.09 -7.29
N TYR A 332 -3.48 2.01 -5.97
CA TYR A 332 -2.62 1.22 -5.10
C TYR A 332 -2.64 -0.26 -5.51
N ALA A 333 -3.82 -0.84 -5.75
CA ALA A 333 -3.92 -2.25 -6.14
C ALA A 333 -3.13 -2.54 -7.43
N LYS A 334 -3.19 -1.65 -8.41
CA LYS A 334 -2.44 -1.79 -9.68
C LYS A 334 -0.95 -1.59 -9.47
N ALA A 335 -0.56 -0.52 -8.77
CA ALA A 335 0.84 -0.21 -8.51
C ALA A 335 1.50 -1.31 -7.67
N TYR A 336 0.80 -1.84 -6.66
CA TYR A 336 1.29 -2.95 -5.85
C TYR A 336 1.33 -4.28 -6.62
N THR A 337 0.35 -4.55 -7.49
CA THR A 337 0.43 -5.72 -8.39
C THR A 337 1.71 -5.67 -9.21
N ARG A 338 2.03 -4.51 -9.81
CA ARG A 338 3.28 -4.30 -10.54
C ARG A 338 4.52 -4.49 -9.66
N LEU A 339 4.53 -3.85 -8.49
CA LEU A 339 5.61 -3.96 -7.52
C LEU A 339 5.87 -5.42 -7.13
N SER A 340 4.83 -6.18 -6.78
CA SER A 340 4.91 -7.59 -6.37
C SER A 340 5.37 -8.55 -7.48
N LEU A 341 5.55 -8.06 -8.71
CA LEU A 341 5.99 -8.83 -9.88
C LEU A 341 7.37 -8.38 -10.39
N LEU A 342 8.00 -7.37 -9.78
CA LEU A 342 9.37 -7.00 -10.12
C LEU A 342 10.29 -8.20 -9.92
N GLY A 343 11.16 -8.49 -10.89
CA GLY A 343 12.07 -9.64 -10.84
C GLY A 343 11.44 -11.01 -11.09
N VAL A 344 10.11 -11.12 -11.16
CA VAL A 344 9.43 -12.39 -11.43
C VAL A 344 9.51 -12.71 -12.92
N ASN A 345 10.19 -13.80 -13.26
CA ASN A 345 10.46 -14.19 -14.65
C ASN A 345 9.56 -15.34 -15.16
N ASN A 346 8.57 -15.74 -14.38
CA ASN A 346 7.60 -16.78 -14.71
C ASN A 346 6.15 -16.31 -14.49
N ILE A 347 5.87 -15.04 -14.82
CA ILE A 347 4.57 -14.40 -14.58
C ILE A 347 3.46 -15.16 -15.32
N ASN A 348 3.74 -15.67 -16.52
CA ASN A 348 2.78 -16.43 -17.32
C ASN A 348 2.35 -17.76 -16.67
N ASP A 349 3.17 -18.30 -15.76
CA ASP A 349 2.92 -19.57 -15.09
C ASP A 349 2.22 -19.42 -13.73
N LEU A 350 2.11 -18.19 -13.22
CA LEU A 350 1.47 -17.90 -11.94
C LEU A 350 0.01 -18.35 -11.93
N LYS A 351 -0.49 -18.52 -10.70
CA LYS A 351 -1.87 -18.91 -10.40
C LYS A 351 -2.52 -17.85 -9.54
N GLU A 352 -3.83 -17.69 -9.66
CA GLU A 352 -4.57 -16.72 -8.85
C GLU A 352 -5.22 -17.40 -7.65
N CYS A 353 -4.92 -16.88 -6.45
CA CYS A 353 -5.52 -17.31 -5.19
C CYS A 353 -6.24 -16.17 -4.46
N THR A 354 -6.72 -15.17 -5.21
CA THR A 354 -7.45 -14.01 -4.66
C THR A 354 -8.68 -14.42 -3.84
N GLY A 355 -9.36 -15.50 -4.22
CA GLY A 355 -10.58 -15.96 -3.55
C GLY A 355 -10.40 -16.22 -2.05
N VAL A 356 -9.19 -16.60 -1.62
CA VAL A 356 -8.92 -17.00 -0.23
C VAL A 356 -8.52 -15.85 0.69
N LEU A 357 -8.37 -14.62 0.18
CA LEU A 357 -8.13 -13.44 1.02
C LEU A 357 -9.32 -13.22 1.98
N PRO A 358 -9.11 -12.57 3.14
CA PRO A 358 -10.19 -12.22 4.06
C PRO A 358 -11.15 -11.20 3.46
N ALA A 359 -12.37 -11.09 4.01
CA ALA A 359 -13.34 -10.08 3.56
C ALA A 359 -12.82 -8.66 3.82
N GLU A 360 -13.03 -7.75 2.87
CA GLU A 360 -12.72 -6.33 3.07
C GLU A 360 -13.72 -5.66 4.03
N ARG A 361 -13.25 -4.64 4.74
CA ARG A 361 -14.08 -3.82 5.62
C ARG A 361 -14.25 -2.44 5.03
N LYS A 362 -15.38 -2.22 4.34
CA LYS A 362 -15.69 -0.96 3.63
C LYS A 362 -16.04 0.22 4.53
N SER A 363 -16.24 -0.02 5.81
CA SER A 363 -16.49 1.00 6.82
C SER A 363 -15.83 0.58 8.13
N PHE A 364 -15.46 1.57 8.94
CA PHE A 364 -14.87 1.33 10.25
C PHE A 364 -15.20 2.49 11.17
N VAL A 365 -15.55 2.17 12.41
CA VAL A 365 -15.77 3.15 13.48
C VAL A 365 -14.80 2.83 14.59
N ASN A 366 -13.87 3.75 14.84
CA ASN A 366 -12.88 3.56 15.87
C ASN A 366 -13.49 3.78 17.27
N GLN A 367 -13.63 2.70 18.04
CA GLN A 367 -14.31 2.72 19.33
C GLN A 367 -13.51 3.46 20.42
N ASP A 368 -12.19 3.55 20.27
CA ASP A 368 -11.30 4.24 21.21
C ASP A 368 -10.77 5.59 20.72
N GLN A 369 -11.44 6.19 19.72
CA GLN A 369 -10.98 7.42 19.06
C GLN A 369 -10.61 8.54 20.05
N ILE A 370 -11.40 8.75 21.11
CA ILE A 370 -11.13 9.80 22.12
C ILE A 370 -9.77 9.57 22.80
N VAL A 371 -9.45 8.33 23.14
CA VAL A 371 -8.18 8.00 23.80
C VAL A 371 -7.02 8.08 22.80
N LEU A 372 -7.25 7.60 21.57
CA LEU A 372 -6.29 7.71 20.49
C LEU A 372 -5.96 9.18 20.17
N ASP A 373 -6.95 10.06 20.14
CA ASP A 373 -6.78 11.50 19.89
C ASP A 373 -5.91 12.15 20.97
N ARG A 374 -6.16 11.84 22.25
CA ARG A 374 -5.31 12.33 23.36
C ARG A 374 -3.88 11.82 23.23
N TRP A 375 -3.72 10.54 22.89
CA TRP A 375 -2.40 9.98 22.61
C TRP A 375 -1.71 10.74 21.47
N LEU A 376 -2.40 11.00 20.37
CA LEU A 376 -1.89 11.77 19.23
C LEU A 376 -1.50 13.22 19.58
N GLN A 377 -2.09 13.81 20.62
CA GLN A 377 -1.71 15.10 21.18
C GLN A 377 -0.45 15.07 22.06
N GLY A 378 0.17 13.90 22.22
CA GLY A 378 1.35 13.72 23.08
C GLY A 378 1.02 13.40 24.53
N GLU A 379 -0.24 13.05 24.83
CA GLU A 379 -0.59 12.50 26.14
C GLU A 379 -0.33 10.98 26.17
N PHE A 380 -0.16 10.43 27.38
CA PHE A 380 -0.15 8.97 27.61
C PHE A 380 0.86 8.15 26.79
N ASP A 381 2.14 8.52 26.77
CA ASP A 381 3.24 7.79 26.11
C ASP A 381 3.28 6.29 26.46
N GLN A 382 2.81 5.92 27.65
CA GLN A 382 2.69 4.50 28.05
C GLN A 382 1.77 3.67 27.14
N LEU A 383 0.96 4.30 26.28
CA LEU A 383 0.07 3.63 25.33
C LEU A 383 0.76 3.26 24.00
N ASN A 384 2.01 3.69 23.76
CA ASN A 384 2.71 3.45 22.47
C ASN A 384 2.64 2.00 22.01
N ASN A 385 2.98 1.05 22.90
CA ASN A 385 2.94 -0.38 22.58
C ASN A 385 1.52 -0.88 22.31
N LEU A 386 0.52 -0.35 23.02
CA LEU A 386 -0.88 -0.73 22.83
C LEU A 386 -1.42 -0.22 21.49
N VAL A 387 -1.04 1.00 21.07
CA VAL A 387 -1.38 1.52 19.75
C VAL A 387 -0.67 0.72 18.66
N ASP A 388 0.62 0.40 18.85
CA ASP A 388 1.40 -0.40 17.90
C ASP A 388 0.78 -1.80 17.71
N ASP A 389 0.38 -2.45 18.80
CA ASP A 389 -0.32 -3.74 18.76
C ASP A 389 -1.82 -3.63 18.43
N ALA A 390 -2.33 -2.42 18.17
CA ALA A 390 -3.73 -2.12 17.89
C ALA A 390 -4.69 -2.69 18.95
N ILE A 391 -4.31 -2.61 20.22
CA ILE A 391 -5.10 -3.00 21.37
C ILE A 391 -6.17 -1.94 21.67
N GLN A 392 -7.40 -2.37 21.95
CA GLN A 392 -8.51 -1.49 22.34
C GLN A 392 -8.17 -0.70 23.62
N LEU A 393 -8.22 0.64 23.54
CA LEU A 393 -7.76 1.51 24.64
C LEU A 393 -8.84 1.88 25.67
N THR A 394 -10.13 1.70 25.37
CA THR A 394 -11.24 2.15 26.23
C THR A 394 -11.28 1.51 27.63
N GLY A 395 -10.65 0.34 27.83
CA GLY A 395 -10.58 -0.33 29.14
C GLY A 395 -9.29 -0.06 29.93
N VAL A 396 -8.33 0.70 29.39
CA VAL A 396 -6.98 0.85 29.96
C VAL A 396 -6.89 2.02 30.93
N ILE A 397 -7.69 3.07 30.73
CA ILE A 397 -7.66 4.28 31.58
C ILE A 397 -8.48 4.10 32.87
N SER A 398 -9.52 3.25 32.86
CA SER A 398 -10.37 3.01 34.03
C SER A 398 -9.72 2.17 35.15
N GLY A 399 -8.51 1.64 34.92
CA GLY A 399 -7.84 0.72 35.85
C GLY A 399 -6.81 1.33 36.81
N ARG A 400 -6.51 2.65 36.72
CA ARG A 400 -5.52 3.30 37.59
C ARG A 400 -6.07 4.35 38.55
N ASP A 401 -7.33 4.77 38.40
CA ASP A 401 -7.96 5.79 39.27
C ASP A 401 -9.01 5.19 40.23
N ALA A 402 -8.91 3.89 40.53
CA ALA A 402 -9.81 3.19 41.44
C ALA A 402 -9.04 2.51 42.58
N GLU A 403 -8.30 3.27 43.38
CA GLU A 403 -8.10 2.96 44.80
C GLU A 403 -8.17 4.27 45.62
N PRO A 404 -8.95 4.29 46.72
CA PRO A 404 -9.12 5.47 47.58
C PRO A 404 -7.90 5.79 48.45
#